data_AF-W1Y547-F1
#
_entry.id   AF-W1Y547-F1
#
_cell.length_a   1.000
_cell.length_b   1.000
_cell.length_c   1.000
_cell.angle_alpha   90.00
_cell.angle_beta   90.00
_cell.angle_gamma   90.00
#
_symmetry.space_group_name_H-M   'P 1'
#
loop_
_entity.id
_entity.type
_entity.pdbx_description
1 polymer ?
#
loop_
_entity_poly.entity_id
_entity_poly.type
_entity_poly.pdbx_seq_one_letter_code
_entity_poly.pdbx_strand_id
1 'polypeptide(L)' 'PQENAEVTVTEDKKQYARAKVVRRLSDSPERETPRCPHFGVCGGCQQQHASVDLQQRSKSAALARLMKHEVSEV' A
#
# COMPACT_ATOMS: atom_id res chain seq x y z
N PRO A 1 4.81 3.43 -0.93
CA PRO A 1 4.94 4.32 -2.13
C PRO A 1 6.41 4.65 -2.37
N GLN A 2 6.80 4.99 -3.61
CA GLN A 2 8.19 5.34 -3.98
C GLN A 2 9.22 4.19 -3.79
N GLU A 3 8.78 2.94 -3.75
CA GLU A 3 9.67 1.78 -3.70
C GLU A 3 9.94 1.24 -5.11
N ASN A 4 11.14 0.68 -5.30
CA ASN A 4 11.51 -0.05 -6.50
C ASN A 4 11.59 -1.55 -6.18
N ALA A 5 11.12 -2.39 -7.11
CA ALA A 5 11.11 -3.83 -6.93
C ALA A 5 11.19 -4.56 -8.28
N GLU A 6 11.81 -5.73 -8.27
CA GLU A 6 11.65 -6.75 -9.29
C GLU A 6 10.36 -7.52 -9.01
N VAL A 7 9.50 -7.61 -10.03
CA VAL A 7 8.16 -8.20 -9.93
C VAL A 7 7.94 -9.23 -11.03
N THR A 8 7.11 -10.23 -10.74
CA THR A 8 6.59 -11.17 -11.73
C THR A 8 5.09 -10.91 -11.91
N VAL A 9 4.67 -10.69 -13.16
CA VAL A 9 3.25 -10.53 -13.51
C VAL A 9 2.54 -11.87 -13.31
N THR A 10 1.48 -11.87 -12.52
CA THR A 10 0.67 -13.07 -12.22
C THR A 10 -0.64 -13.08 -12.99
N GLU A 11 -1.14 -11.91 -13.39
CA GLU A 11 -2.35 -11.78 -14.20
C GLU A 11 -2.21 -10.60 -15.16
N ASP A 12 -2.58 -10.80 -16.42
CA ASP A 12 -2.62 -9.75 -17.45
C ASP A 12 -4.05 -9.66 -18.01
N LYS A 13 -4.63 -8.46 -17.95
CA LYS A 13 -5.99 -8.13 -18.38
C LYS A 13 -5.95 -6.86 -19.22
N LYS A 14 -6.98 -6.67 -20.06
CA LYS A 14 -7.08 -5.56 -21.02
C LYS A 14 -6.74 -4.17 -20.46
N GLN A 15 -7.11 -3.88 -19.21
CA GLN A 15 -6.94 -2.54 -18.61
C GLN A 15 -5.98 -2.51 -17.41
N TYR A 16 -5.49 -3.67 -16.95
CA TYR A 16 -4.63 -3.74 -15.78
C TYR A 16 -3.89 -5.08 -15.72
N ALA A 17 -2.77 -5.09 -15.00
CA ALA A 17 -2.07 -6.32 -14.63
C ALA A 17 -1.91 -6.40 -13.10
N ARG A 18 -1.77 -7.63 -12.58
CA ARG A 18 -1.38 -7.90 -11.19
C ARG A 18 0.00 -8.54 -11.18
N ALA A 19 0.80 -8.22 -10.18
CA ALA A 19 2.14 -8.77 -10.02
C ALA A 19 2.47 -9.07 -8.56
N LYS A 20 3.40 -10.00 -8.35
CA LYS A 20 4.00 -10.28 -7.04
C LYS A 20 5.45 -9.80 -7.01
N VAL A 21 5.87 -9.27 -5.86
CA VAL A 21 7.26 -8.87 -5.62
C VAL A 21 8.13 -10.12 -5.45
N VAL A 22 9.18 -10.22 -6.26
CA VAL A 22 10.21 -11.27 -6.13
C VAL A 22 11.37 -10.76 -5.30
N ARG A 23 11.80 -9.52 -5.56
CA ARG A 23 12.86 -8.86 -4.82
C ARG A 23 12.58 -7.36 -4.70
N ARG A 24 12.59 -6.85 -3.47
CA ARG A 24 12.48 -5.41 -3.21
C ARG A 24 13.88 -4.78 -3.28
N LEU A 25 14.00 -3.67 -4.01
CA LEU A 25 15.29 -3.00 -4.29
C LEU A 25 15.50 -1.74 -3.44
N SER A 26 14.43 -1.15 -2.92
CA SER A 26 14.48 -0.02 -2.00
C SER A 26 13.33 -0.06 -0.99
N ASP A 27 13.57 0.54 0.18
CA ASP A 27 12.56 0.71 1.23
C ASP A 27 12.06 2.16 1.27
N SER A 28 10.74 2.33 1.35
CA SER A 28 10.13 3.62 1.64
C SER A 28 10.47 4.03 3.08
N PRO A 29 10.65 5.34 3.38
CA PRO A 29 10.81 5.81 4.77
C PRO A 29 9.57 5.53 5.63
N GLU A 30 8.40 5.29 5.02
CA GLU A 30 7.14 5.01 5.70
C GLU A 30 6.86 3.50 5.83
N ARG A 31 7.83 2.64 5.50
CA ARG A 31 7.70 1.20 5.63
C ARG A 31 7.90 0.79 7.09
N GLU A 32 6.96 0.01 7.60
CA GLU A 32 6.99 -0.56 8.94
C GLU A 32 7.15 -2.08 8.87
N THR A 33 7.72 -2.66 9.92
CA THR A 33 7.72 -4.11 10.10
C THR A 33 6.35 -4.56 10.63
N PRO A 34 5.61 -5.42 9.92
CA PRO A 34 4.31 -5.90 10.39
C PRO A 34 4.41 -6.56 11.77
N ARG A 35 3.54 -6.18 12.70
CA ARG A 35 3.53 -6.71 14.07
C ARG A 35 2.91 -8.12 14.15
N CYS A 36 1.95 -8.42 13.29
CA CYS A 36 1.27 -9.70 13.29
C CYS A 36 2.05 -10.74 12.46
N PRO A 37 2.40 -11.92 13.02
CA PRO A 37 3.13 -12.96 12.30
C PRO A 37 2.32 -13.58 11.14
N HIS A 38 1.00 -13.37 11.11
CA HIS A 38 0.12 -13.87 10.06
C HIS A 38 -0.09 -12.87 8.92
N PHE A 39 0.52 -11.67 8.99
CA PHE A 39 0.38 -10.66 7.95
C PHE A 39 0.90 -11.17 6.59
N GLY A 40 0.12 -10.95 5.53
CA GLY A 40 0.40 -11.46 4.19
C GLY A 40 -0.22 -12.83 3.86
N VAL A 41 -0.69 -13.57 4.87
CA VAL A 41 -1.45 -14.82 4.70
C VAL A 41 -2.89 -14.65 5.18
N CYS A 42 -3.09 -14.06 6.36
CA CYS A 42 -4.40 -13.73 6.90
C CYS A 42 -4.99 -12.50 6.21
N GLY A 43 -6.26 -12.59 5.79
CA GLY A 43 -6.96 -11.51 5.09
C GLY A 43 -7.43 -10.34 5.97
N GLY A 44 -7.25 -10.41 7.29
CA GLY A 44 -7.79 -9.43 8.24
C GLY A 44 -7.13 -8.04 8.19
N CYS A 45 -5.85 -7.96 7.81
CA CYS A 45 -5.13 -6.68 7.70
C CYS A 45 -4.40 -6.58 6.37
N GLN A 46 -4.50 -5.43 5.69
CA GLN A 46 -3.88 -5.22 4.38
C GLN A 46 -2.65 -4.29 4.42
N GLN A 47 -2.52 -3.45 5.46
CA GLN A 47 -1.56 -2.32 5.46
C GLN A 47 -0.58 -2.27 6.64
N GLN A 48 -0.36 -3.38 7.38
CA GLN A 48 0.58 -3.36 8.52
C GLN A 48 2.03 -3.04 8.14
N HIS A 49 2.37 -3.08 6.84
CA HIS A 49 3.68 -2.71 6.32
C HIS A 49 3.86 -1.20 6.08
N ALA A 50 2.81 -0.40 6.28
CA ALA A 50 2.82 1.04 6.11
C ALA A 50 2.62 1.72 7.47
N SER A 51 3.34 2.81 7.71
CA SER A 51 3.15 3.67 8.89
C SER A 51 1.71 4.14 9.03
N VAL A 52 1.31 4.46 10.27
CA VAL A 52 -0.04 4.98 10.56
C VAL A 52 -0.28 6.29 9.82
N ASP A 53 0.71 7.19 9.85
CA ASP A 53 0.65 8.49 9.17
C ASP A 53 0.41 8.33 7.66
N LEU A 54 1.11 7.39 7.01
CA LEU A 54 0.88 7.11 5.60
C LEU A 54 -0.52 6.53 5.34
N GLN A 55 -1.01 5.65 6.22
CA GLN A 55 -2.36 5.10 6.10
C GLN A 55 -3.43 6.21 6.19
N GLN A 56 -3.32 7.10 7.17
CA GLN A 56 -4.22 8.23 7.35
C GLN A 56 -4.16 9.19 6.16
N ARG A 57 -2.97 9.68 5.81
CA ARG A 57 -2.76 10.59 4.66
C ARG A 57 -3.32 10.02 3.36
N SER A 58 -3.10 8.73 3.10
CA SER A 58 -3.60 8.07 1.87
C SER A 58 -5.12 8.01 1.83
N LYS A 59 -5.77 7.73 2.97
CA LYS A 59 -7.23 7.67 3.09
C LYS A 59 -7.85 9.07 2.98
N SER A 60 -7.31 10.05 3.71
CA SER A 60 -7.77 11.45 3.65
C SER A 60 -7.65 12.02 2.24
N ALA A 61 -6.52 11.76 1.56
CA ALA A 61 -6.34 12.21 0.17
C ALA A 61 -7.35 11.56 -0.79
N ALA A 62 -7.68 10.28 -0.61
CA ALA A 62 -8.70 9.61 -1.43
C ALA A 62 -10.10 10.19 -1.18
N LEU A 63 -10.45 10.43 0.09
CA LEU A 63 -11.72 11.04 0.46
C LEU A 63 -11.85 12.46 -0.08
N ALA A 64 -10.81 13.28 0.10
CA ALA A 64 -10.78 14.67 -0.38
C ALA A 64 -11.00 14.76 -1.90
N ARG A 65 -10.33 13.89 -2.67
CA ARG A 65 -10.54 13.81 -4.14
C ARG A 65 -11.98 13.43 -4.50
N LEU A 66 -12.58 12.49 -3.77
CA LEU A 66 -13.94 12.01 -4.06
C LEU A 66 -14.99 13.09 -3.72
N MET A 67 -14.80 13.81 -2.62
CA MET A 67 -15.72 14.83 -2.13
C MET A 67 -15.48 16.22 -2.73
N LYS A 68 -14.34 16.41 -3.41
CA LYS A 68 -13.88 17.72 -3.91
C LYS A 68 -13.84 18.79 -2.80
N HIS A 69 -13.51 18.35 -1.58
CA HIS A 69 -13.41 19.19 -0.39
C HIS A 69 -12.18 18.78 0.41
N GLU A 70 -11.60 19.72 1.15
CA GLU A 70 -10.50 19.43 2.05
C GLU A 70 -10.93 18.51 3.21
N VAL A 71 -10.06 17.57 3.58
CA VAL A 71 -10.25 16.69 4.74
C VAL A 71 -9.06 16.93 5.65
N SER A 72 -9.26 17.81 6.63
CA SER A 72 -8.20 18.38 7.46
C SER A 72 -7.87 17.57 8.73
N GLU A 73 -8.63 16.52 9.07
CA GLU A 73 -8.41 15.74 10.30
C GLU A 73 -8.67 14.23 10.11
N VAL A 74 -7.67 13.42 10.48
CA VAL A 74 -7.79 12.02 10.93
C VAL A 74 -6.85 11.82 12.10
#